data_AF-A0A6J8DW19-F1
#
_entry.id   AF-A0A6J8DW19-F1
#
_cell.length_a   1.000
_cell.length_b   1.000
_cell.length_c   1.000
_cell.angle_alpha   90.00
_cell.angle_beta   90.00
_cell.angle_gamma   90.00
#
_symmetry.space_group_name_H-M   'P 1'
#
loop_
_entity.id
_entity.type
_entity.pdbx_description
1 polymer ?
#
loop_
_entity_poly.entity_id
_entity_poly.type
_entity_poly.pdbx_seq_one_letter_code
_entity_poly.pdbx_strand_id
1 'polypeptide(L)'
;MRKRLPEIQEKIKTAVLTFLNRGDNSSVMPGEADYKTVSGQQKQKRIISDHMKNLFPKFRSENSTIKLSYSRFCKYRPTNFSLVSYATRNTCLCIKHQNMALKLRCLHKIGIINCDSTDAFVKDVTDHYDVDSLFPADSGPFQYDERSRVNTDAGQRMNIVSKSSDRASFINLFKPQLFEF
;
A
#
# COMPACT_ATOMS: atom_id res chain seq x y z
N MET A 1 -2.07 -5.80 40.03
CA MET A 1 -2.13 -6.40 38.67
C MET A 1 -1.60 -7.84 38.75
N ARG A 2 -2.45 -8.88 38.62
CA ARG A 2 -2.00 -10.28 38.70
C ARG A 2 -1.08 -10.59 37.50
N LYS A 3 0.20 -10.89 37.78
CA LYS A 3 1.15 -11.34 36.76
C LYS A 3 0.74 -12.75 36.32
N ARG A 4 0.64 -12.99 35.00
CA ARG A 4 0.46 -14.36 34.49
C ARG A 4 1.75 -15.14 34.72
N LEU A 5 1.63 -16.45 34.91
CA LEU A 5 2.78 -17.35 34.95
C LEU A 5 3.64 -17.16 33.68
N PRO A 6 4.98 -17.09 33.79
CA PRO A 6 5.87 -16.88 32.66
C PRO A 6 5.65 -17.87 31.51
N GLU A 7 5.37 -19.13 31.83
CA GLU A 7 5.08 -20.19 30.85
C GLU A 7 3.87 -19.89 29.97
N ILE A 8 2.80 -19.38 30.58
CA ILE A 8 1.58 -19.00 29.85
C ILE A 8 1.88 -17.83 28.91
N GLN A 9 2.72 -16.89 29.36
CA GLN A 9 3.11 -15.75 28.55
C GLN A 9 3.94 -16.16 27.33
N GLU A 10 4.90 -17.07 27.50
CA GLU A 10 5.69 -17.59 26.37
C GLU A 10 4.83 -18.41 25.41
N LYS A 11 3.90 -19.25 25.89
CA LYS A 11 2.94 -19.96 25.02
C LYS A 11 2.14 -19.00 24.14
N ILE A 12 1.65 -17.91 24.71
CA ILE A 12 0.89 -16.90 23.96
C ILE A 12 1.77 -16.19 22.94
N LYS A 13 2.99 -15.81 23.32
CA LYS A 13 3.94 -15.14 22.44
C LYS A 13 4.30 -16.03 21.25
N THR A 14 4.54 -17.32 21.49
CA THR A 14 4.78 -18.32 20.45
C THR A 14 3.57 -18.47 19.53
N ALA A 15 2.35 -18.54 20.06
CA ALA A 15 1.14 -18.62 19.24
C ALA A 15 1.00 -17.41 18.30
N VAL A 16 1.22 -16.19 18.81
CA VAL A 16 1.20 -14.96 17.99
C VAL A 16 2.30 -14.99 16.93
N LEU A 17 3.52 -15.39 17.30
CA LEU A 17 4.64 -15.50 16.38
C LEU A 17 4.37 -16.50 15.26
N THR A 18 3.84 -17.68 15.59
CA THR A 18 3.49 -18.73 14.63
C THR A 18 2.41 -18.24 13.68
N PHE A 19 1.38 -17.57 14.19
CA PHE A 19 0.33 -16.98 13.36
C PHE A 19 0.87 -15.94 12.39
N LEU A 20 1.69 -14.99 12.86
CA LEU A 20 2.23 -13.93 12.01
C LEU A 20 3.23 -14.45 10.96
N ASN A 21 3.97 -15.53 11.25
CA ASN A 21 4.94 -16.11 10.30
C ASN A 21 4.32 -16.83 9.12
N ARG A 22 3.01 -17.13 9.15
CA ARG A 22 2.34 -17.79 8.03
C ARG A 22 2.34 -16.89 6.79
N GLY A 23 2.50 -17.50 5.62
CA GLY A 23 2.64 -16.78 4.35
C GLY A 23 1.43 -15.93 3.96
N ASP A 24 0.25 -16.29 4.45
CA ASP A 24 -0.99 -15.52 4.28
C ASP A 24 -1.04 -14.26 5.17
N ASN A 25 -0.32 -14.25 6.30
CA ASN A 25 -0.32 -13.13 7.25
C ASN A 25 0.93 -12.24 7.14
N SER A 26 2.03 -12.76 6.57
CA SER A 26 3.20 -11.95 6.23
C SER A 26 4.06 -12.56 5.12
N SER A 27 4.73 -11.70 4.37
CA SER A 27 5.72 -12.07 3.35
C SER A 27 7.13 -11.73 3.80
N VAL A 28 8.11 -12.53 3.36
CA VAL A 28 9.54 -12.30 3.63
C VAL A 28 10.05 -11.24 2.67
N MET A 29 10.87 -10.30 3.16
CA MET A 29 11.54 -9.33 2.29
C MET A 29 12.67 -10.01 1.51
N PRO A 30 12.82 -9.77 0.20
CA PRO A 30 13.74 -10.52 -0.65
C PRO A 30 15.20 -10.07 -0.55
N GLY A 31 15.49 -8.91 0.03
CA GLY A 31 16.84 -8.34 0.03
C GLY A 31 17.82 -9.05 0.98
N GLU A 32 19.07 -9.17 0.57
CA GLU A 32 20.15 -9.70 1.40
C GLU A 32 20.44 -8.78 2.61
N ALA A 33 20.25 -7.46 2.45
CA ALA A 33 20.35 -6.48 3.53
C ALA A 33 19.07 -6.39 4.41
N ASP A 34 18.05 -7.20 4.12
CA ASP A 34 16.78 -7.18 4.85
C ASP A 34 16.77 -8.10 6.06
N TYR A 35 17.78 -7.98 6.91
CA TYR A 35 17.83 -8.61 8.22
C TYR A 35 17.70 -7.58 9.35
N LYS A 36 17.33 -8.08 10.52
CA LYS A 36 17.29 -7.30 11.77
C LYS A 36 17.67 -8.20 12.94
N THR A 37 18.53 -7.71 13.81
CA THR A 37 18.88 -8.42 15.04
C THR A 37 17.74 -8.33 16.04
N VAL A 38 17.19 -9.49 16.42
CA VAL A 38 16.12 -9.63 17.41
C VAL A 38 16.61 -10.60 18.48
N SER A 39 16.79 -10.11 19.71
CA SER A 39 17.26 -10.91 20.85
C SER A 39 18.59 -11.63 20.56
N GLY A 40 19.54 -10.93 19.94
CA GLY A 40 20.88 -11.47 19.63
C GLY A 40 20.95 -12.37 18.38
N GLN A 41 19.82 -12.64 17.72
CA GLN A 41 19.78 -13.43 16.49
C GLN A 41 19.42 -12.56 15.29
N GLN A 42 20.14 -12.71 14.18
CA GLN A 42 19.73 -12.09 12.93
C GLN A 42 18.50 -12.81 12.37
N LYS A 43 17.45 -12.04 12.08
CA LYS A 43 16.21 -12.54 11.48
C LYS A 43 15.86 -11.72 10.25
N GLN A 44 15.44 -12.40 9.18
CA GLN A 44 14.94 -11.73 7.98
C GLN A 44 13.72 -10.86 8.32
N LYS A 45 13.68 -9.67 7.74
CA LYS A 45 12.54 -8.76 7.83
C LYS A 45 11.35 -9.37 7.11
N ARG A 46 10.18 -9.14 7.67
CA ARG A 46 8.90 -9.59 7.12
C ARG A 46 7.95 -8.41 7.03
N ILE A 47 7.15 -8.37 5.99
CA ILE A 47 6.07 -7.40 5.81
C ILE A 47 4.77 -8.11 6.15
N ILE A 48 4.06 -7.61 7.14
CA ILE A 48 2.72 -8.09 7.49
C ILE A 48 1.78 -7.76 6.32
N SER A 49 0.93 -8.70 5.91
CA SER A 49 0.10 -8.56 4.70
C SER A 49 -1.12 -7.65 4.87
N ASP A 50 -1.56 -7.43 6.10
CA ASP A 50 -2.77 -6.66 6.43
C ASP A 50 -2.56 -5.83 7.72
N HIS A 51 -3.50 -4.95 8.05
CA HIS A 51 -3.52 -4.23 9.30
C HIS A 51 -3.68 -5.17 10.50
N MET A 52 -2.94 -4.89 11.58
CA MET A 52 -3.05 -5.65 12.83
C MET A 52 -4.48 -5.71 13.38
N LYS A 53 -5.29 -4.67 13.12
CA LYS A 53 -6.71 -4.60 13.48
C LYS A 53 -7.53 -5.71 12.84
N ASN A 54 -7.21 -6.10 11.60
CA ASN A 54 -7.90 -7.15 10.84
C ASN A 54 -7.35 -8.54 11.20
N LEU A 55 -6.04 -8.63 11.43
CA LEU A 55 -5.38 -9.88 11.82
C LEU A 55 -5.77 -10.36 13.22
N PHE A 56 -6.12 -9.46 14.14
CA PHE A 56 -6.46 -9.84 15.51
C PHE A 56 -7.77 -10.64 15.63
N PRO A 57 -8.89 -10.26 15.00
CA PRO A 57 -10.08 -11.10 14.89
C PRO A 57 -9.77 -12.50 14.32
N LYS A 58 -8.97 -12.60 13.26
CA LYS A 58 -8.55 -13.87 12.65
C LYS A 58 -7.72 -14.72 13.63
N PHE A 59 -6.79 -14.11 14.34
CA PHE A 59 -6.04 -14.80 15.39
C PHE A 59 -6.97 -15.35 16.47
N ARG A 60 -7.98 -14.57 16.90
CA ARG A 60 -8.95 -14.99 17.91
C ARG A 60 -9.87 -16.11 17.45
N SER A 61 -10.29 -16.11 16.18
CA SER A 61 -11.13 -17.19 15.65
C SER A 61 -10.38 -18.52 15.61
N GLU A 62 -9.08 -18.49 15.30
CA GLU A 62 -8.22 -19.69 15.27
C GLU A 62 -7.75 -20.13 16.67
N ASN A 63 -7.66 -19.19 17.62
CA ASN A 63 -7.13 -19.43 18.96
C ASN A 63 -8.13 -19.02 20.04
N SER A 64 -9.34 -19.57 19.97
CA SER A 64 -10.47 -19.20 20.84
C SER A 64 -10.20 -19.41 22.34
N THR A 65 -9.31 -20.34 22.69
CA THR A 65 -8.89 -20.63 24.07
C THR A 65 -7.94 -19.58 24.65
N ILE A 66 -7.27 -18.80 23.79
CA ILE A 66 -6.27 -17.82 24.21
C ILE A 66 -6.95 -16.48 24.53
N LYS A 67 -7.05 -16.16 25.82
CA LYS A 67 -7.50 -14.83 26.28
C LYS A 67 -6.39 -13.80 26.10
N LEU A 68 -6.40 -13.10 24.97
CA LEU A 68 -5.46 -12.04 24.60
C LEU A 68 -6.19 -10.77 24.16
N SER A 69 -5.74 -9.60 24.63
CA SER A 69 -6.26 -8.31 24.16
C SER A 69 -5.50 -7.81 22.93
N TYR A 70 -6.14 -6.94 22.14
CA TYR A 70 -5.54 -6.35 20.93
C TYR A 70 -4.20 -5.66 21.21
N SER A 71 -4.12 -4.82 22.25
CA SER A 71 -2.89 -4.11 22.60
C SER A 71 -1.74 -5.06 22.92
N ARG A 72 -2.05 -6.19 23.56
CA ARG A 72 -1.05 -7.19 23.94
C ARG A 72 -0.66 -8.09 22.76
N PHE A 73 -1.60 -8.36 21.84
CA PHE A 73 -1.31 -8.97 20.54
C PHE A 73 -0.30 -8.11 19.75
N CYS A 74 -0.55 -6.80 19.65
CA CYS A 74 0.38 -5.87 19.00
C CYS A 74 1.75 -5.84 19.68
N LYS A 75 1.80 -5.92 21.01
CA LYS A 75 3.06 -5.95 21.78
C LYS A 75 3.88 -7.22 21.55
N TYR A 76 3.24 -8.35 21.27
CA TYR A 76 3.95 -9.61 21.00
C TYR A 76 4.47 -9.73 19.56
N ARG A 77 4.13 -8.79 18.68
CA ARG A 77 4.74 -8.68 17.36
C ARG A 77 6.25 -8.41 17.51
N PRO A 78 7.13 -9.27 16.95
CA PRO A 78 8.56 -9.02 16.95
C PRO A 78 8.94 -7.80 16.09
N THR A 79 10.10 -7.22 16.37
CA THR A 79 10.57 -6.00 15.70
C THR A 79 11.06 -6.20 14.26
N ASN A 80 11.27 -7.45 13.81
CA ASN A 80 11.58 -7.78 12.42
C ASN A 80 10.31 -7.87 11.54
N PHE A 81 9.12 -7.72 12.10
CA PHE A 81 7.88 -7.60 11.35
C PHE A 81 7.51 -6.13 11.16
N SER A 82 7.56 -5.68 9.92
CA SER A 82 7.12 -4.36 9.49
C SER A 82 5.64 -4.39 9.15
N LEU A 83 4.91 -3.35 9.57
CA LEU A 83 3.55 -3.13 9.08
C LEU A 83 3.59 -2.76 7.60
N VAL A 84 2.51 -3.06 6.87
CA VAL A 84 2.28 -2.56 5.51
C VAL A 84 2.55 -1.05 5.42
N SER A 85 2.15 -0.29 6.46
CA SER A 85 2.31 1.17 6.51
C SER A 85 3.76 1.66 6.63
N TYR A 86 4.72 0.80 6.99
CA TYR A 86 6.14 1.16 7.04
C TYR A 86 6.91 0.73 5.78
N ALA A 87 6.34 -0.20 4.99
CA ALA A 87 6.88 -0.55 3.67
C ALA A 87 6.40 0.42 2.57
N THR A 88 5.45 1.30 2.90
CA THR A 88 4.80 2.21 1.97
C THR A 88 5.05 3.65 2.40
N ARG A 89 5.94 4.35 1.69
CA ARG A 89 5.50 5.67 1.21
C ARG A 89 4.26 5.36 0.38
N ASN A 90 3.11 5.92 0.78
CA ASN A 90 1.75 5.61 0.29
C ASN A 90 1.61 5.54 -1.25
N THR A 91 2.06 4.46 -1.88
CA THR A 91 1.77 4.18 -3.28
C THR A 91 1.80 2.67 -3.47
N CYS A 92 0.65 2.08 -3.76
CA CYS A 92 0.60 0.76 -4.38
C CYS A 92 1.40 0.80 -5.70
N LEU A 93 2.23 -0.22 -5.97
CA LEU A 93 3.01 -0.33 -7.22
C LEU A 93 2.20 -0.92 -8.39
N CYS A 94 0.88 -1.06 -8.24
CA CYS A 94 0.05 -1.53 -9.33
C CYS A 94 0.00 -0.48 -10.46
N ILE A 95 -0.17 -0.96 -11.69
CA ILE A 95 -0.19 -0.11 -12.89
C ILE A 95 -1.25 1.00 -12.75
N LYS A 96 -2.38 0.72 -12.11
CA LYS A 96 -3.47 1.68 -11.89
C LYS A 96 -3.03 2.87 -11.03
N HIS A 97 -2.51 2.59 -9.84
CA HIS A 97 -2.03 3.62 -8.90
C HIS A 97 -0.86 4.42 -9.50
N GLN A 98 0.04 3.73 -10.20
CA GLN A 98 1.15 4.41 -10.85
C GLN A 98 0.71 5.29 -12.02
N ASN A 99 -0.24 4.84 -12.84
CA ASN A 99 -0.78 5.64 -13.95
C ASN A 99 -1.55 6.85 -13.44
N MET A 100 -2.31 6.73 -12.36
CA MET A 100 -2.97 7.88 -11.73
C MET A 100 -1.94 8.88 -11.21
N ALA A 101 -0.92 8.41 -10.46
CA ALA A 101 0.15 9.27 -9.95
C ALA A 101 0.88 10.02 -11.09
N LEU A 102 1.15 9.36 -12.21
CA LEU A 102 1.78 9.98 -13.38
C LEU A 102 0.89 11.06 -14.02
N LYS A 103 -0.43 10.80 -14.15
CA LYS A 103 -1.40 11.78 -14.63
C LYS A 103 -1.54 12.98 -13.69
N LEU A 104 -1.65 12.75 -12.38
CA LEU A 104 -1.72 13.85 -11.40
C LEU A 104 -0.45 14.71 -11.40
N ARG A 105 0.74 14.14 -11.55
CA ARG A 105 1.98 14.93 -11.71
C ARG A 105 1.95 15.83 -12.93
N CYS A 106 1.38 15.37 -14.04
CA CYS A 106 1.17 16.21 -15.20
C CYS A 106 0.25 17.39 -14.86
N LEU A 107 -0.90 17.12 -14.23
CA LEU A 107 -1.87 18.16 -13.83
C LEU A 107 -1.27 19.16 -12.83
N HIS A 108 -0.43 18.70 -11.91
CA HIS A 108 0.28 19.56 -10.96
C HIS A 108 1.30 20.44 -11.68
N LYS A 109 2.07 19.87 -12.62
CA LYS A 109 3.07 20.60 -13.41
C LYS A 109 2.46 21.73 -14.24
N ILE A 110 1.24 21.54 -14.75
CA ILE A 110 0.51 22.56 -15.52
C ILE A 110 -0.35 23.48 -14.64
N GLY A 111 -0.35 23.29 -13.32
CA GLY A 111 -1.04 24.14 -12.36
C GLY A 111 -2.55 23.93 -12.27
N ILE A 112 -3.08 22.79 -12.74
CA ILE A 112 -4.50 22.45 -12.60
C ILE A 112 -4.83 21.98 -11.17
N ILE A 113 -3.91 21.25 -10.54
CA ILE A 113 -4.07 20.77 -9.17
C ILE A 113 -2.88 21.22 -8.33
N ASN A 114 -3.07 21.35 -7.01
CA ASN A 114 -2.02 21.77 -6.06
C ASN A 114 -1.58 20.66 -5.10
N CYS A 115 -1.89 19.40 -5.43
CA CYS A 115 -1.60 18.26 -4.57
C CYS A 115 -0.61 17.27 -5.22
N ASP A 116 0.39 16.85 -4.45
CA ASP A 116 1.40 15.87 -4.88
C ASP A 116 1.02 14.42 -4.57
N SER A 117 0.00 14.22 -3.73
CA SER A 117 -0.44 12.90 -3.26
C SER A 117 -1.72 12.46 -3.97
N THR A 118 -1.68 11.25 -4.53
CA THR A 118 -2.87 10.58 -5.10
C THR A 118 -3.99 10.47 -4.08
N ASP A 119 -3.68 10.06 -2.85
CA ASP A 119 -4.68 9.80 -1.81
C ASP A 119 -5.33 11.10 -1.33
N ALA A 120 -4.53 12.17 -1.22
CA ALA A 120 -5.05 13.50 -0.87
C ALA A 120 -6.00 14.03 -1.96
N PHE A 121 -5.62 13.85 -3.23
CA PHE A 121 -6.45 14.24 -4.36
C PHE A 121 -7.75 13.47 -4.42
N VAL A 122 -7.70 12.14 -4.32
CA VAL A 122 -8.90 11.28 -4.38
C VAL A 122 -9.89 11.71 -3.31
N LYS A 123 -9.42 11.88 -2.07
CA LYS A 123 -10.28 12.29 -0.94
C LYS A 123 -10.95 13.64 -1.18
N ASP A 124 -10.19 14.62 -1.67
CA ASP A 124 -10.70 15.97 -1.94
C ASP A 124 -11.78 15.97 -3.03
N VAL A 125 -11.56 15.18 -4.10
CA VAL A 125 -12.49 15.11 -5.23
C VAL A 125 -13.74 14.27 -4.91
N THR A 126 -13.61 13.15 -4.19
CA THR A 126 -14.76 12.30 -3.84
C THR A 126 -15.77 12.98 -2.92
N ASP A 127 -15.32 13.91 -2.08
CA ASP A 127 -16.21 14.57 -1.13
C ASP A 127 -16.99 15.73 -1.79
N HIS A 128 -16.44 16.45 -2.79
CA HIS A 128 -16.99 17.75 -3.18
C HIS A 128 -16.89 18.21 -4.66
N TYR A 129 -16.48 17.42 -5.66
CA TYR A 129 -16.23 17.96 -7.01
C TYR A 129 -16.83 17.16 -8.20
N ASP A 130 -17.39 17.89 -9.17
CA ASP A 130 -17.53 17.41 -10.55
C ASP A 130 -16.15 17.42 -11.21
N VAL A 131 -15.64 16.24 -11.60
CA VAL A 131 -14.33 16.08 -12.24
C VAL A 131 -14.19 16.97 -13.48
N ASP A 132 -15.28 17.27 -14.20
CA ASP A 132 -15.22 18.17 -15.36
C ASP A 132 -14.85 19.60 -14.99
N SER A 133 -15.26 20.06 -13.80
CA SER A 133 -14.99 21.42 -13.34
C SER A 133 -13.52 21.66 -12.96
N LEU A 134 -12.74 20.60 -12.77
CA LEU A 134 -11.29 20.68 -12.53
C LEU A 134 -10.51 21.10 -13.77
N PHE A 135 -11.06 20.90 -14.97
CA PHE A 135 -10.35 21.15 -16.22
C PHE A 135 -10.91 22.40 -16.91
N PRO A 136 -10.18 23.55 -16.90
CA PRO A 136 -10.60 24.75 -17.62
C PRO A 136 -10.96 24.47 -19.09
N ALA A 137 -11.84 25.28 -19.70
CA ALA A 137 -12.25 25.06 -21.09
C ALA A 137 -11.05 25.10 -22.06
N ASP A 138 -10.06 25.94 -21.75
CA ASP A 138 -8.84 26.14 -22.54
C ASP A 138 -7.70 25.17 -22.18
N SER A 139 -7.94 24.19 -21.29
CA SER A 139 -6.89 23.25 -20.88
C SER A 139 -6.63 22.21 -21.97
N GLY A 140 -5.45 22.22 -22.57
CA GLY A 140 -4.98 21.17 -23.49
C GLY A 140 -4.06 21.69 -24.60
N PRO A 141 -3.36 20.80 -25.33
CA PRO A 141 -3.31 19.34 -25.16
C PRO A 141 -2.53 18.91 -23.91
N PHE A 142 -2.87 17.74 -23.35
CA PHE A 142 -2.21 17.19 -22.18
C PHE A 142 -1.12 16.20 -22.58
N GLN A 143 0.11 16.47 -22.13
CA GLN A 143 1.24 15.55 -22.25
C GLN A 143 1.45 14.83 -20.92
N TYR A 144 1.18 13.53 -20.88
CA TYR A 144 1.24 12.74 -19.65
C TYR A 144 1.94 11.42 -19.87
N ASP A 145 2.53 10.89 -18.79
CA ASP A 145 3.19 9.60 -18.80
C ASP A 145 2.20 8.49 -18.39
N GLU A 146 2.36 7.32 -18.99
CA GLU A 146 1.56 6.14 -18.64
C GLU A 146 2.39 4.87 -18.74
N ARG A 147 2.23 3.94 -17.79
CA ARG A 147 2.75 2.58 -17.93
C ARG A 147 1.87 1.77 -18.85
N SER A 148 2.45 1.35 -19.98
CA SER A 148 1.80 0.48 -20.96
C SER A 148 2.74 -0.66 -21.39
N ARG A 149 2.15 -1.75 -21.90
CA ARG A 149 2.90 -2.81 -22.55
C ARG A 149 3.41 -2.31 -23.90
N VAL A 150 4.72 -2.39 -24.11
CA VAL A 150 5.38 -2.00 -25.35
C VAL A 150 6.07 -3.23 -25.92
N ASN A 151 5.92 -3.44 -27.23
CA ASN A 151 6.69 -4.45 -27.96
C ASN A 151 8.12 -3.91 -28.12
N THR A 152 9.09 -4.60 -27.54
CA THR A 152 10.52 -4.35 -27.76
C THR A 152 11.12 -5.53 -28.53
N ASP A 153 12.31 -5.36 -29.09
CA ASP A 153 13.03 -6.43 -29.81
C ASP A 153 13.25 -7.68 -28.93
N ALA A 154 13.25 -7.49 -27.60
CA ALA A 154 13.36 -8.54 -26.59
C ALA A 154 11.99 -9.05 -26.05
N GLY A 155 10.89 -8.77 -26.75
CA GLY A 155 9.52 -9.15 -26.40
C GLY A 155 8.70 -8.03 -25.73
N GLN A 156 7.53 -8.39 -25.20
CA GLN A 156 6.62 -7.44 -24.55
C GLN A 156 7.11 -7.06 -23.15
N ARG A 157 7.37 -5.76 -22.93
CA ARG A 157 7.80 -5.23 -21.63
C ARG A 157 6.93 -4.07 -21.19
N MET A 158 6.81 -3.90 -19.86
CA MET A 158 6.08 -2.78 -19.26
C MET A 158 6.99 -1.56 -19.15
N ASN A 159 6.77 -0.54 -19.97
CA ASN A 159 7.54 0.71 -19.95
C ASN A 159 6.63 1.90 -19.65
N ILE A 160 7.24 2.98 -19.17
CA ILE A 160 6.58 4.29 -19.10
C ILE A 160 6.69 4.92 -20.49
N VAL A 161 5.56 5.36 -21.02
CA VAL A 161 5.44 5.97 -22.35
C VAL A 161 4.79 7.34 -22.18
N SER A 162 5.38 8.37 -22.77
CA SER A 162 4.78 9.69 -22.84
C SER A 162 3.72 9.72 -23.94
N LYS A 163 2.51 10.13 -23.60
CA LYS A 163 1.35 10.25 -24.49
C LYS A 163 0.89 11.70 -24.54
N SER A 164 0.28 12.08 -25.66
CA SER A 164 -0.37 13.37 -25.85
C SER A 164 -1.82 13.14 -26.25
N SER A 165 -2.77 13.78 -25.55
CA SER A 165 -4.18 13.71 -25.89
C SER A 165 -4.86 15.08 -25.79
N ASP A 166 -5.95 15.26 -26.52
CA ASP A 166 -6.84 16.40 -26.35
C ASP A 166 -7.57 16.35 -24.99
N ARG A 167 -8.23 17.46 -24.65
CA ARG A 167 -8.94 17.63 -23.36
C ARG A 167 -9.99 16.57 -23.13
N ALA A 168 -10.87 16.34 -24.10
CA ALA A 168 -12.01 15.44 -23.95
C ALA A 168 -11.52 13.99 -23.81
N SER A 169 -10.57 13.59 -24.63
CA SER A 169 -9.95 12.26 -24.54
C SER A 169 -9.25 12.04 -23.20
N PHE A 170 -8.53 13.04 -22.68
CA PHE A 170 -7.87 12.92 -21.38
C PHE A 170 -8.88 12.73 -20.26
N ILE A 171 -9.94 13.55 -20.20
CA ILE A 171 -10.97 13.48 -19.16
C ILE A 171 -11.70 12.13 -19.20
N ASN A 172 -12.04 11.65 -20.40
CA ASN A 172 -12.68 10.34 -20.58
C ASN A 172 -11.80 9.16 -20.12
N LEU A 173 -10.48 9.30 -20.20
CA LEU A 173 -9.54 8.31 -19.66
C LEU A 173 -9.33 8.47 -18.15
N PHE A 174 -9.34 9.70 -17.66
CA PHE A 174 -9.02 10.04 -16.27
C PHE A 174 -10.17 9.69 -15.31
N LYS A 175 -11.41 10.04 -15.67
CA LYS A 175 -12.60 9.83 -14.83
C LYS A 175 -12.77 8.38 -14.37
N PRO A 176 -12.80 7.36 -15.27
CA PRO A 176 -12.98 5.98 -14.83
C PRO A 176 -11.85 5.52 -13.90
N GLN A 177 -10.62 5.94 -14.19
CA GLN A 177 -9.46 5.59 -13.37
C GLN A 177 -9.56 6.19 -11.97
N LEU A 178 -10.17 7.37 -11.82
CA LEU A 178 -10.36 8.01 -10.52
C LEU A 178 -11.37 7.26 -9.64
N PHE A 179 -12.47 6.79 -10.21
CA PHE A 179 -13.49 6.01 -9.49
C PHE A 179 -13.06 4.59 -9.11
N GLU A 180 -11.90 4.14 -9.60
CA GLU A 180 -11.31 2.86 -9.19
C GLU A 180 -10.50 2.93 -7.88
N PHE A 181 -10.39 4.12 -7.27
CA PHE A 181 -9.68 4.34 -5.99
C PHE A 181 -10.61 4.33 -4.79
#